data_AF-A0A133U9I1-F1
#
_entry.id   AF-A0A133U9I1-F1
#
_cell.length_a   1.000
_cell.length_b   1.000
_cell.length_c   1.000
_cell.angle_alpha   90.00
_cell.angle_beta   90.00
_cell.angle_gamma   90.00
#
_symmetry.space_group_name_H-M   'P 1'
#
loop_
_entity.id
_entity.type
_entity.pdbx_description
1 polymer ?
#
loop_
_entity_poly.entity_id
_entity_poly.type
_entity_poly.pdbx_seq_one_letter_code
_entity_poly.pdbx_strand_id
1 'polypeptide(L)' 'MEKKLREFIKSDDFKEAREELFRKIKDENENQYESVVVESEEEIIEYSNKGYSCEKIDDGRWLMRREVN' A
#
# COMPACT_ATOMS: atom_id res chain seq x y z
N MET A 1 -0.53 -10.99 -28.70
CA MET A 1 -0.70 -11.39 -27.30
C MET A 1 -0.98 -10.18 -26.39
N GLU A 2 -0.25 -9.07 -26.56
CA GLU A 2 -0.43 -7.85 -25.75
C GLU A 2 -1.81 -7.17 -25.83
N LYS A 3 -2.48 -7.19 -27.00
CA LYS A 3 -3.82 -6.57 -27.14
C LYS A 3 -4.86 -7.21 -26.22
N LYS A 4 -4.94 -8.54 -26.21
CA LYS A 4 -5.89 -9.29 -25.36
C LYS A 4 -5.63 -9.06 -23.88
N LEU A 5 -4.36 -8.95 -23.47
CA LEU A 5 -3.99 -8.65 -22.09
C LEU A 5 -4.42 -7.24 -21.68
N ARG A 6 -4.24 -6.25 -22.56
CA ARG A 6 -4.70 -4.87 -22.31
C ARG A 6 -6.22 -4.74 -22.28
N GLU A 7 -6.94 -5.52 -23.10
CA GLU A 7 -8.39 -5.58 -23.07
C GLU A 7 -8.90 -6.21 -21.77
N PHE A 8 -8.26 -7.28 -21.30
CA PHE A 8 -8.58 -7.90 -20.01
C PHE A 8 -8.33 -6.97 -18.82
N ILE A 9 -7.19 -6.26 -18.77
CA ILE A 9 -6.89 -5.30 -17.68
C ILE A 9 -7.90 -4.13 -17.64
N LYS A 10 -8.55 -3.84 -18.77
CA LYS A 10 -9.56 -2.79 -18.88
C LYS A 10 -10.98 -3.32 -18.76
N SER A 11 -11.18 -4.62 -18.58
CA SER A 11 -12.53 -5.16 -18.42
C SER A 11 -13.14 -4.67 -17.13
N ASP A 12 -14.46 -4.51 -17.14
CA ASP A 12 -15.21 -4.10 -15.97
C ASP A 12 -15.07 -5.13 -14.85
N ASP A 13 -15.05 -6.43 -15.18
CA ASP A 13 -14.82 -7.52 -14.24
C ASP A 13 -13.48 -7.39 -13.49
N PHE A 14 -12.40 -7.04 -14.20
CA PHE A 14 -11.08 -6.86 -13.56
C PHE A 14 -11.05 -5.62 -12.69
N LYS A 15 -11.73 -4.56 -13.12
CA LYS A 15 -11.84 -3.31 -12.36
C LYS A 15 -12.64 -3.52 -11.06
N GLU A 16 -13.76 -4.25 -11.14
CA GLU A 16 -14.63 -4.56 -10.00
C GLU A 16 -13.90 -5.45 -8.98
N ALA A 17 -13.28 -6.55 -9.43
CA ALA A 17 -12.50 -7.43 -8.55
C ALA A 17 -11.34 -6.67 -7.86
N ARG A 18 -10.70 -5.74 -8.58
CA ARG A 18 -9.65 -4.89 -8.02
C ARG A 18 -10.21 -3.93 -6.97
N GLU A 19 -11.35 -3.30 -7.22
CA GLU A 19 -12.00 -2.39 -6.28
C GLU A 19 -12.50 -3.12 -5.03
N GLU A 20 -13.04 -4.33 -5.16
CA GLU A 20 -13.45 -5.18 -4.04
C GLU A 20 -12.25 -5.58 -3.18
N LEU A 21 -11.15 -6.01 -3.81
CA LEU A 21 -9.91 -6.33 -3.12
C LEU A 21 -9.36 -5.11 -2.35
N PHE A 22 -9.34 -3.93 -2.98
CA PHE A 22 -8.90 -2.71 -2.31
C PHE A 22 -9.78 -2.32 -1.13
N ARG A 23 -11.11 -2.48 -1.22
CA ARG A 23 -12.00 -2.24 -0.09
C ARG A 23 -11.73 -3.21 1.05
N LYS A 24 -11.57 -4.50 0.74
CA LYS A 24 -11.28 -5.51 1.76
C LYS A 24 -9.95 -5.26 2.47
N ILE A 25 -8.90 -4.92 1.71
CA ILE A 25 -7.60 -4.52 2.26
C ILE A 25 -7.74 -3.26 3.12
N LYS A 26 -8.55 -2.30 2.71
CA LYS A 26 -8.78 -1.06 3.46
C LYS A 26 -9.51 -1.33 4.78
N ASP A 27 -10.59 -2.10 4.74
CA ASP A 27 -11.39 -2.47 5.93
C ASP A 27 -10.59 -3.32 6.93
N GLU A 28 -9.73 -4.23 6.43
CA GLU A 28 -8.85 -5.05 7.28
C GLU A 28 -7.68 -4.23 7.89
N ASN A 29 -7.17 -3.21 7.18
CA ASN A 29 -6.03 -2.41 7.66
C ASN A 29 -6.42 -1.21 8.54
N GLU A 30 -7.57 -0.55 8.31
CA GLU A 30 -7.94 0.69 9.02
C GLU A 30 -8.02 0.55 10.55
N ASN A 31 -8.17 -0.67 11.06
CA ASN A 31 -8.28 -0.93 12.51
C ASN A 31 -7.08 -1.65 13.13
N GLN A 32 -6.05 -2.00 12.35
CA GLN A 32 -4.93 -2.80 12.86
C GLN A 32 -3.57 -2.13 12.70
N TYR A 33 -3.43 -1.19 11.76
CA TYR A 33 -2.12 -0.59 11.49
C TYR A 33 -2.22 0.92 11.25
N GLU A 34 -1.33 1.65 11.91
CA GLU A 34 -1.01 3.02 11.58
C GLU A 34 0.04 3.01 10.46
N SER A 35 -0.23 3.73 9.38
CA SER A 35 0.66 3.74 8.21
C SER A 35 0.92 5.16 7.72
N VAL A 36 2.17 5.42 7.33
CA VAL A 36 2.64 6.71 6.81
C VAL A 36 3.61 6.44 5.66
N VAL A 37 3.48 7.21 4.57
CA VAL A 37 4.46 7.21 3.48
C VAL A 37 5.43 8.36 3.70
N VAL A 38 6.73 8.08 3.63
CA VAL A 38 7.81 9.05 3.85
C VAL A 38 8.75 9.08 2.67
N GLU A 39 9.40 10.22 2.45
CA GLU A 39 10.28 10.43 1.29
C GLU A 39 11.73 10.79 1.67
N SER A 40 11.97 11.10 2.95
CA SER A 40 13.29 11.47 3.47
C SER A 40 13.86 10.45 4.44
N GLU A 41 15.20 10.35 4.50
CA GLU A 41 15.88 9.49 5.49
C GLU A 41 15.59 9.96 6.92
N GLU A 42 15.47 11.27 7.15
CA GLU A 42 15.14 11.81 8.46
C GLU A 42 13.78 11.30 8.97
N GLU A 43 12.76 11.29 8.11
CA GLU A 43 11.43 10.75 8.45
C GLU A 43 11.48 9.24 8.67
N ILE A 44 12.23 8.49 7.85
CA ILE A 44 12.39 7.03 8.04
C ILE A 44 12.96 6.73 9.42
N ILE A 45 14.02 7.45 9.83
CA ILE A 45 14.65 7.30 11.13
C ILE A 45 13.68 7.70 12.25
N GLU A 46 12.96 8.81 12.09
CA GLU A 46 11.97 9.27 13.07
C GLU A 46 10.88 8.22 13.34
N TYR A 47 10.27 7.69 12.28
CA TYR A 47 9.21 6.69 12.40
C TYR A 47 9.76 5.32 12.85
N SER A 48 10.97 4.95 12.45
CA SER A 48 11.63 3.74 12.95
C SER A 48 11.81 3.79 14.47
N ASN A 49 12.25 4.94 15.01
CA ASN A 49 12.38 5.15 16.45
C ASN A 49 11.04 5.12 17.20
N LYS A 50 9.92 5.38 16.51
CA LYS A 50 8.54 5.27 17.06
C LYS A 50 7.97 3.84 16.99
N GLY A 51 8.76 2.87 16.53
CA GLY A 51 8.39 1.47 16.45
C GLY A 51 7.68 1.08 15.16
N TYR A 52 7.81 1.85 14.09
CA TYR A 52 7.27 1.49 12.78
C TYR A 52 8.25 0.56 12.04
N SER A 53 7.70 -0.47 11.42
CA SER A 53 8.36 -1.25 10.38
C SER A 53 8.48 -0.43 9.08
N CYS A 54 9.53 -0.68 8.30
CA CYS A 54 9.86 0.08 7.11
C CYS A 54 9.86 -0.84 5.89
N GLU A 55 9.11 -0.48 4.84
CA GLU A 55 9.04 -1.22 3.58
C GLU A 55 9.22 -0.27 2.39
N LYS A 56 10.12 -0.61 1.46
CA LYS A 56 10.34 0.21 0.26
C LYS A 56 9.16 0.08 -0.70
N ILE A 57 8.59 1.21 -1.14
CA ILE A 57 7.56 1.23 -2.19
C ILE A 57 8.24 1.38 -3.56
N ASP A 58 9.03 2.44 -3.72
CA ASP A 58 9.78 2.75 -4.95
C ASP A 58 10.98 3.66 -4.67
N ASP A 59 11.61 4.18 -5.73
CA ASP A 59 12.79 5.03 -5.62
C ASP A 59 12.43 6.39 -5.01
N GLY A 60 12.68 6.48 -3.70
CA GLY A 60 12.50 7.68 -2.90
C GLY A 60 11.28 7.63 -1.98
N ARG A 61 10.47 6.56 -1.99
CA ARG A 61 9.30 6.45 -1.11
C ARG A 61 9.29 5.17 -0.30
N TRP A 62 8.95 5.33 0.97
CA TRP A 62 8.94 4.25 1.96
C TRP A 62 7.63 4.23 2.72
N LEU A 63 7.11 3.05 2.96
CA LEU A 63 5.95 2.80 3.79
C LEU A 63 6.40 2.47 5.20
N MET A 64 6.04 3.33 6.15
CA MET A 64 6.19 3.08 7.58
C MET A 64 4.89 2.51 8.12
N ARG A 65 4.93 1.34 8.78
CA ARG A 65 3.74 0.68 9.37
C ARG A 65 3.96 0.23 10.80
N ARG A 66 3.00 0.49 11.68
CA ARG A 66 3.00 0.00 13.06
C ARG A 66 1.64 -0.58 13.41
N GLU A 67 1.62 -1.73 14.09
CA GLU A 67 0.38 -2.29 14.64
C GLU A 67 -0.21 -1.37 15.71
N VAL A 68 -1.52 -1.12 15.64
CA VAL A 68 -2.30 -0.40 16.65
C VAL A 68 -3.23 -1.43 17.27
N ASN A 69 -2.93 -1.83 18.51
CA ASN A 69 -3.80 -2.70 19.32
C ASN A 69 -5.08 -1.98 19.73
#